data_AF-A0A316LY57-F1
#
_entry.id   AF-A0A316LY57-F1
#
_cell.length_a   1.000
_cell.length_b   1.000
_cell.length_c   1.000
_cell.angle_alpha   90.00
_cell.angle_beta   90.00
_cell.angle_gamma   90.00
#
_symmetry.space_group_name_H-M   'P 1'
#
loop_
_entity.id
_entity.type
_entity.pdbx_description
1 polymer ?
#
loop_
_entity_poly.entity_id
_entity_poly.type
_entity_poly.pdbx_seq_one_letter_code
_entity_poly.pdbx_strand_id
1 'polypeptide(L)'
;MRNRTVTKGDILLKFLPLNLREKFKETLKAVLPIIAIVLVLCFTIAPISPSIILMFLVGGVLLIMGMLLFNVGVDISMTPMGERVGTTMTKSKNIFIMIALSFLLGVMITIS
;
A
#
# COMPACT_ATOMS: atom_id res chain seq x y z
N MET A 1 22.69 -18.00 -33.59
CA MET A 1 23.56 -17.65 -32.44
C MET A 1 23.55 -16.13 -32.26
N ARG A 2 22.80 -15.58 -31.28
CA ARG A 2 22.91 -14.15 -30.88
C ARG A 2 22.57 -13.99 -29.39
N ASN A 3 23.63 -14.22 -28.63
CA ASN A 3 23.99 -13.84 -27.26
C ASN A 3 22.93 -13.66 -26.17
N ARG A 4 22.99 -14.57 -25.18
CA ARG A 4 22.33 -14.52 -23.86
C ARG A 4 23.10 -13.57 -22.92
N THR A 5 22.93 -12.25 -23.02
CA THR A 5 23.45 -11.32 -21.99
C THR A 5 22.64 -10.02 -21.91
N VAL A 6 21.31 -10.07 -22.06
CA VAL A 6 20.46 -8.98 -21.56
C VAL A 6 20.42 -9.14 -20.04
N THR A 7 21.37 -8.44 -19.43
CA THR A 7 21.72 -8.37 -18.03
C THR A 7 20.48 -8.24 -17.13
N LYS A 8 20.25 -9.25 -16.30
CA LYS A 8 19.28 -9.23 -15.18
C LYS A 8 19.46 -8.00 -14.27
N GLY A 9 20.62 -7.35 -14.30
CA GLY A 9 20.91 -6.10 -13.59
C GLY A 9 20.08 -4.90 -14.06
N ASP A 10 19.75 -4.75 -15.35
CA ASP A 10 19.04 -3.57 -15.86
C ASP A 10 17.52 -3.59 -15.57
N ILE A 11 16.95 -4.79 -15.44
CA ILE A 11 15.54 -4.96 -15.04
C ILE A 11 15.40 -4.73 -13.53
N LEU A 12 16.38 -5.18 -12.73
CA LEU A 12 16.42 -5.00 -11.28
C LEU A 12 16.75 -3.53 -10.91
N LEU A 13 17.67 -2.88 -11.62
CA LEU A 13 17.98 -1.45 -11.44
C LEU A 13 16.91 -0.51 -11.99
N LYS A 14 15.98 -0.98 -12.84
CA LYS A 14 14.82 -0.19 -13.27
C LYS A 14 13.61 -0.43 -12.36
N PHE A 15 13.50 -1.62 -11.76
CA PHE A 15 12.45 -1.96 -10.80
C PHE A 15 12.67 -1.37 -9.40
N LEU A 16 13.90 -1.06 -8.98
CA LEU A 16 14.18 -0.58 -7.63
C LEU A 16 14.04 0.95 -7.45
N PRO A 17 14.79 1.83 -8.14
CA PRO A 17 14.80 3.28 -7.86
C PRO A 17 13.66 4.06 -8.53
N LEU A 18 13.10 3.58 -9.65
CA LEU A 18 11.99 4.27 -10.33
C LEU A 18 10.65 3.99 -9.67
N ASN A 19 10.36 2.73 -9.34
CA ASN A 19 9.15 2.37 -8.59
C ASN A 19 9.12 3.05 -7.22
N LEU A 20 10.25 3.19 -6.52
CA LEU A 20 10.30 3.87 -5.21
C LEU A 20 9.86 5.34 -5.29
N ARG A 21 10.32 6.09 -6.30
CA ARG A 21 9.92 7.51 -6.46
C ARG A 21 8.47 7.64 -6.89
N GLU A 22 7.97 6.75 -7.75
CA GLU A 22 6.56 6.72 -8.14
C GLU A 22 5.66 6.34 -6.96
N LYS A 23 5.99 5.27 -6.22
CA LYS A 23 5.30 4.84 -5.00
C LYS A 23 5.30 5.93 -3.94
N PHE A 24 6.42 6.64 -3.76
CA PHE A 24 6.48 7.77 -2.85
C PHE A 24 5.54 8.91 -3.26
N LYS A 25 5.47 9.22 -4.56
CA LYS A 25 4.55 10.23 -5.09
C LYS A 25 3.09 9.81 -4.96
N GLU A 26 2.78 8.53 -5.18
CA GLU A 26 1.45 7.95 -4.97
C GLU A 26 1.04 8.00 -3.49
N THR A 27 1.92 7.54 -2.59
CA THR A 27 1.71 7.60 -1.14
C THR A 27 1.50 9.04 -0.68
N LEU A 28 2.32 9.98 -1.12
CA LEU A 28 2.13 11.40 -0.80
C LEU A 28 0.78 11.93 -1.32
N LYS A 29 0.39 11.59 -2.55
CA LYS A 29 -0.92 11.97 -3.10
C LYS A 29 -2.08 11.38 -2.31
N ALA A 30 -1.94 10.16 -1.79
CA ALA A 30 -2.96 9.50 -0.99
C ALA A 30 -3.05 10.08 0.43
N VAL A 31 -1.92 10.48 1.02
CA VAL A 31 -1.87 11.02 2.39
C VAL A 31 -2.26 12.50 2.44
N LEU A 32 -1.99 13.28 1.38
CA LEU A 32 -2.36 14.69 1.30
C LEU A 32 -3.85 14.99 1.59
N PRO A 33 -4.84 14.30 0.98
CA PRO A 33 -6.26 14.53 1.30
C PRO A 33 -6.60 14.10 2.73
N ILE A 34 -5.97 13.06 3.27
CA ILE A 34 -6.17 12.62 4.65
C ILE A 34 -5.74 13.72 5.63
N ILE A 35 -4.53 14.27 5.43
CA ILE A 35 -4.02 15.39 6.23
C ILE A 35 -4.93 16.62 6.10
N ALA A 36 -5.42 16.92 4.89
CA ALA A 36 -6.33 18.04 4.67
C ALA A 36 -7.65 17.88 5.44
N ILE A 37 -8.27 16.69 5.40
CA ILE A 37 -9.50 16.40 6.15
C ILE A 37 -9.27 16.52 7.65
N VAL A 38 -8.16 15.96 8.17
CA VAL A 38 -7.83 16.03 9.60
C VAL A 38 -7.59 17.48 10.05
N LEU A 39 -6.91 18.30 9.24
CA LEU A 39 -6.72 19.72 9.51
C LEU A 39 -8.05 20.47 9.59
N VAL A 40 -8.95 20.25 8.63
CA VAL A 40 -10.29 20.87 8.63
C VAL A 40 -11.08 20.47 9.88
N LEU A 41 -11.02 19.19 10.28
CA LEU A 41 -11.67 18.72 11.51
C LEU A 41 -11.09 19.38 12.77
N CYS A 42 -9.76 19.50 12.85
CA CYS A 42 -9.08 20.13 14.00
C CYS A 42 -9.38 21.64 14.11
N PHE A 43 -9.68 22.32 12.99
CA PHE A 43 -10.09 23.72 13.04
C PHE A 43 -11.59 23.93 13.32
N THR A 44 -12.44 22.98 12.91
CA THR A 44 -13.90 23.19 12.93
C THR A 44 -14.59 22.51 14.11
N ILE A 45 -14.24 21.25 14.42
CA ILE A 45 -14.98 20.40 15.37
C ILE A 45 -14.23 20.31 16.71
N ALA A 46 -12.91 20.17 16.66
CA ALA A 46 -12.08 19.98 17.85
C ALA A 46 -10.91 20.97 17.82
N PRO A 47 -11.07 22.22 18.30
CA PRO A 47 -9.97 23.18 18.37
C PRO A 47 -8.90 22.65 19.33
N ILE A 48 -7.85 22.04 18.77
CA ILE A 48 -6.78 21.42 19.54
C ILE A 48 -5.63 22.42 19.78
N SER A 49 -4.99 22.31 20.95
CA SER A 49 -3.77 23.05 21.27
C SER A 49 -2.66 22.80 20.24
N PRO A 50 -1.80 23.81 19.94
CA PRO A 50 -0.72 23.71 18.96
C PRO A 50 0.25 22.53 19.16
N SER A 51 0.44 22.11 20.42
CA SER A 51 1.29 20.97 20.77
C SER A 51 0.83 19.66 20.13
N ILE A 52 -0.48 19.42 20.03
CA ILE A 52 -1.03 18.20 19.44
C ILE A 52 -0.94 18.24 17.92
N ILE A 53 -1.08 19.42 17.30
CA ILE A 53 -0.89 19.60 15.86
C ILE A 53 0.54 19.23 15.46
N LEU A 54 1.53 19.64 16.26
CA LEU A 54 2.93 19.29 16.03
C LEU A 54 3.17 17.78 16.18
N MET A 55 2.54 17.15 17.18
CA MET A 55 2.58 15.70 17.37
C MET A 55 1.92 14.93 16.22
N PHE A 56 0.80 15.44 15.68
CA PHE A 56 0.16 14.93 14.48
C PHE A 56 1.05 15.08 13.24
N LEU A 57 1.75 16.20 13.08
CA LEU A 57 2.64 16.43 11.95
C LEU A 57 3.82 15.44 11.97
N VAL A 58 4.45 15.25 13.14
CA VAL A 58 5.51 14.24 13.33
C VAL A 58 4.98 12.83 13.11
N GLY A 59 3.79 12.53 13.65
CA GLY A 59 3.09 11.26 13.38
C GLY A 59 2.79 11.06 11.90
N GLY A 60 2.43 12.11 11.17
CA GLY A 60 2.20 12.10 9.73
C GLY A 60 3.46 11.79 8.94
N VAL A 61 4.61 12.35 9.33
CA VAL A 61 5.91 12.00 8.72
C VAL A 61 6.26 10.53 8.95
N LEU A 62 6.05 10.03 10.18
CA LEU A 62 6.26 8.62 10.51
C LEU A 62 5.30 7.70 9.72
N LEU A 63 4.04 8.12 9.55
CA LEU A 63 3.04 7.42 8.75
C LEU A 63 3.49 7.35 7.29
N ILE A 64 3.91 8.47 6.68
CA ILE A 64 4.38 8.48 5.29
C ILE A 64 5.58 7.53 5.11
N MET A 65 6.55 7.56 6.03
CA MET A 65 7.70 6.66 6.00
C MET A 65 7.28 5.19 6.16
N GLY A 66 6.43 4.89 7.13
CA GLY A 66 5.93 3.53 7.37
C GLY A 66 5.10 3.00 6.21
N MET A 67 4.23 3.84 5.65
CA MET A 67 3.38 3.51 4.53
C MET A 67 4.19 3.28 3.25
N LEU A 68 5.25 4.07 3.02
CA LEU A 68 6.18 3.83 1.91
C LEU A 68 6.88 2.47 2.06
N LEU A 69 7.44 2.20 3.24
CA LEU A 69 8.14 0.94 3.51
C LEU A 69 7.20 -0.26 3.40
N PHE A 70 5.97 -0.12 3.90
CA PHE A 70 4.91 -1.11 3.82
C PHE A 70 4.48 -1.37 2.38
N ASN A 71 4.26 -0.32 1.58
CA ASN A 71 3.80 -0.47 0.19
C ASN A 71 4.85 -1.21 -0.66
N VAL A 72 6.14 -0.91 -0.44
CA VAL A 72 7.25 -1.65 -1.06
C VAL A 72 7.30 -3.10 -0.55
N GLY A 73 7.09 -3.32 0.76
CA GLY A 73 7.02 -4.66 1.35
C GLY A 73 5.88 -5.52 0.79
N VAL A 74 4.71 -4.91 0.57
CA VAL A 74 3.52 -5.52 -0.07
C VAL A 74 3.85 -5.94 -1.49
N ASP A 75 4.46 -5.07 -2.29
CA ASP A 75 4.80 -5.36 -3.68
C ASP A 75 5.78 -6.55 -3.81
N ILE A 76 6.75 -6.66 -2.89
CA ILE A 76 7.76 -7.72 -2.91
C ILE A 76 7.21 -9.04 -2.33
N SER A 77 6.29 -8.97 -1.38
CA SER A 77 5.90 -10.14 -0.56
C SER A 77 4.43 -10.53 -0.72
N MET A 78 3.52 -9.61 -0.43
CA MET A 78 2.08 -9.91 -0.37
C MET A 78 1.48 -10.07 -1.77
N THR A 79 1.87 -9.24 -2.74
CA THR A 79 1.40 -9.33 -4.14
C THR A 79 1.72 -10.68 -4.77
N PRO A 80 2.99 -11.18 -4.80
CA PRO A 80 3.27 -12.50 -5.36
C PRO A 80 2.69 -13.65 -4.53
N MET A 81 2.48 -13.48 -3.22
CA MET A 81 1.75 -14.46 -2.41
C MET A 81 0.28 -14.54 -2.82
N GLY A 82 -0.39 -13.40 -2.92
CA GLY A 82 -1.78 -13.30 -3.34
C GLY A 82 -2.01 -13.88 -4.73
N GLU A 83 -1.09 -13.65 -5.67
CA GLU A 83 -1.19 -14.20 -7.03
C GLU A 83 -1.02 -15.73 -7.05
N ARG A 84 -0.04 -16.29 -6.31
CA ARG A 84 0.15 -17.75 -6.24
C ARG A 84 -0.99 -18.47 -5.53
N VAL A 85 -1.49 -17.90 -4.44
CA VAL A 85 -2.62 -18.44 -3.69
C VAL A 85 -3.89 -18.32 -4.53
N GLY A 86 -4.14 -17.14 -5.10
CA GLY A 86 -5.31 -16.86 -5.95
C GLY A 86 -5.37 -17.77 -7.17
N THR A 87 -4.26 -17.95 -7.89
CA THR A 87 -4.18 -18.83 -9.07
C THR A 87 -4.39 -20.31 -8.72
N THR A 88 -3.87 -20.78 -7.59
CA THR A 88 -4.15 -22.14 -7.09
C THR A 88 -5.62 -22.31 -6.74
N MET A 89 -6.25 -21.31 -6.11
CA MET A 89 -7.67 -21.34 -5.79
C MET A 89 -8.56 -21.34 -7.04
N THR A 90 -8.24 -20.54 -8.05
CA THR A 90 -9.01 -20.53 -9.31
C THR A 90 -8.81 -21.82 -10.10
N LYS A 91 -7.60 -22.39 -10.09
CA LYS A 91 -7.29 -23.66 -10.77
C LYS A 91 -8.01 -24.87 -10.14
N SER A 92 -8.34 -24.80 -8.86
CA SER A 92 -9.18 -25.81 -8.16
C SER A 92 -10.64 -25.84 -8.66
N LYS A 93 -11.06 -24.89 -9.53
CA LYS A 93 -12.39 -24.77 -10.16
C LYS A 93 -13.58 -24.67 -9.19
N ASN A 94 -13.34 -24.59 -7.89
CA ASN A 94 -14.37 -24.41 -6.87
C ASN A 94 -14.74 -22.93 -6.71
N ILE A 95 -15.60 -22.45 -7.60
CA ILE A 95 -16.15 -21.08 -7.62
C ILE A 95 -16.82 -20.73 -6.28
N PHE A 96 -17.45 -21.73 -5.63
CA PHE A 96 -18.08 -21.57 -4.31
C PHE A 96 -17.11 -21.08 -3.23
N ILE A 97 -15.88 -21.60 -3.24
CA ILE A 97 -14.84 -21.23 -2.29
C ILE A 97 -14.33 -19.80 -2.56
N MET A 98 -14.23 -19.38 -3.83
CA MET A 98 -13.82 -18.03 -4.18
C MET A 98 -14.82 -17.00 -3.66
N ILE A 99 -16.12 -17.23 -3.89
CA ILE A 99 -17.21 -16.35 -3.42
C ILE A 99 -17.20 -16.27 -1.89
N ALA A 100 -17.13 -17.42 -1.21
CA ALA A 100 -17.09 -17.47 0.26
C ALA A 100 -15.90 -16.70 0.84
N LEU A 101 -14.71 -16.80 0.22
CA LEU A 101 -13.52 -16.10 0.70
C LEU A 101 -13.62 -14.57 0.54
N SER A 102 -14.08 -14.11 -0.63
CA SER A 102 -14.30 -12.67 -0.87
C SER A 102 -15.41 -12.10 0.03
N PHE A 103 -16.47 -12.88 0.28
CA PHE A 103 -17.53 -12.49 1.20
C PHE A 103 -16.99 -12.40 2.63
N LEU A 104 -16.23 -13.40 3.09
CA LEU A 104 -15.65 -13.41 4.43
C LEU A 104 -14.69 -12.24 4.64
N LEU A 105 -13.81 -11.95 3.67
CA LEU A 105 -12.92 -10.79 3.74
C LEU A 105 -13.69 -9.47 3.79
N GLY A 106 -14.75 -9.32 2.99
CA GLY A 106 -15.60 -8.12 3.03
C GLY A 106 -16.33 -7.93 4.36
N VAL A 107 -16.87 -9.03 4.91
CA VAL A 107 -17.50 -9.03 6.25
C VAL A 107 -16.48 -8.68 7.33
N MET A 108 -15.27 -9.24 7.27
CA MET A 108 -14.19 -8.94 8.23
C MET A 108 -13.82 -7.46 8.22
N ILE A 109 -13.63 -6.86 7.04
CA ILE A 109 -13.27 -5.44 6.91
C ILE A 109 -14.40 -4.53 7.42
N THR A 110 -15.66 -4.91 7.21
CA THR A 110 -16.82 -4.10 7.61
C THR A 110 -17.08 -4.17 9.12
N ILE A 111 -16.83 -5.32 9.74
CA ILE A 111 -17.08 -5.54 11.17
C ILE A 111 -15.92 -5.02 12.04
N SER A 112 -14.69 -5.02 11.52
CA SER A 112 -13.47 -4.70 12.27
C SER A 112 -13.20 -3.21 12.46
#